data_AF-E0Z2I6-F1
#
_entry.id   AF-E0Z2I6-F1
#
_cell.length_a   1.000
_cell.length_b   1.000
_cell.length_c   1.000
_cell.angle_alpha   90.00
_cell.angle_beta   90.00
_cell.angle_gamma   90.00
#
_symmetry.space_group_name_H-M   'P 1'
#
loop_
_entity.id
_entity.type
_entity.pdbx_description
1 polymer ?
#
loop_
_entity_poly.entity_id
_entity_poly.type
_entity_poly.pdbx_seq_one_letter_code
_entity_poly.pdbx_strand_id
1 'polypeptide(L)'
;GATDKDLADFFAVTERTLNTWKKQHAEFLQALNAGKTLADAEVADRLYQRALGYTHAEDDIRVCDGVIVTTPTTKHYPPDTVACIFWLKNRRPDLWRDKPDP
;
A
#
# COMPACT_ATOMS: atom_id res chain seq x y z
N GLY A 1 3.74 5.80 5.29
CA GLY A 1 2.77 6.60 4.53
C GLY A 1 2.86 8.10 4.81
N ALA A 2 2.94 8.54 6.08
CA ALA A 2 3.03 9.96 6.40
C ALA A 2 4.34 10.61 5.91
N THR A 3 4.24 11.78 5.31
CA THR A 3 5.38 12.63 4.96
C THR A 3 5.93 13.32 6.20
N ASP A 4 7.12 13.90 6.08
CA ASP A 4 7.74 14.64 7.19
C ASP A 4 6.91 15.88 7.59
N LYS A 5 6.17 16.45 6.63
CA LYS A 5 5.21 17.53 6.87
C LYS A 5 4.00 17.05 7.66
N ASP A 6 3.40 15.93 7.26
CA ASP A 6 2.25 15.36 7.98
C ASP A 6 2.62 15.01 9.43
N LEU A 7 3.84 14.53 9.64
CA LEU A 7 4.36 14.24 10.98
C LEU A 7 4.62 15.52 11.78
N ALA A 8 5.14 16.56 11.14
CA ALA A 8 5.37 17.85 11.79
C ALA A 8 4.04 18.47 12.24
N ASP A 9 3.02 18.45 11.38
CA ASP A 9 1.67 18.89 11.69
C ASP A 9 1.04 18.05 12.81
N PHE A 10 1.20 16.72 12.79
CA PHE A 10 0.71 15.83 13.83
C PHE A 10 1.31 16.12 15.22
N PHE A 11 2.63 16.38 15.27
CA PHE A 11 3.31 16.74 16.52
C PHE A 11 3.16 18.22 16.88
N ALA A 12 2.42 19.02 16.08
CA ALA A 12 2.29 20.46 16.22
C ALA A 12 3.65 21.20 16.30
N VAL A 13 4.62 20.72 15.52
CA VAL A 13 5.96 21.32 15.40
C VAL A 13 6.25 21.72 13.96
N THR A 14 7.28 22.53 13.75
CA THR A 14 7.73 22.84 12.40
C THR A 14 8.48 21.66 11.78
N GLU A 15 8.45 21.52 10.45
CA GLU A 15 9.28 20.55 9.73
C GLU A 15 10.77 20.68 10.09
N ARG A 16 11.23 21.92 10.36
CA ARG A 16 12.60 22.19 10.81
C ARG A 16 12.87 21.54 12.17
N THR A 17 11.95 21.65 13.12
CA THR A 17 12.05 21.01 14.44
C THR A 17 12.09 19.49 14.29
N LEU A 18 11.20 18.92 13.49
CA LEU A 18 11.17 17.48 13.22
C LEU A 18 12.47 16.96 12.58
N ASN A 19 13.03 17.72 11.62
CA ASN A 19 14.30 17.37 10.99
C ASN A 19 15.49 17.50 11.95
N THR A 20 15.43 18.43 12.91
CA THR A 20 16.41 18.50 14.00
C THR A 20 16.32 17.26 14.89
N TRP A 21 15.12 16.81 15.26
CA TRP A 21 14.94 15.60 16.07
C TRP A 21 15.54 14.37 15.41
N LYS A 22 15.33 14.19 14.11
CA LYS A 22 15.94 13.09 13.34
C LYS A 22 17.46 13.07 13.38
N LYS A 23 18.10 14.24 13.43
CA LYS A 23 19.57 14.36 13.48
C LYS A 23 20.10 14.15 14.89
N GLN A 24 19.36 14.59 15.91
CA GLN A 24 19.78 14.55 17.31
C GLN A 24 19.45 13.23 18.01
N HIS A 25 18.42 12.52 17.55
CA HIS A 25 17.92 11.29 18.17
C HIS A 25 17.89 10.14 17.16
N ALA A 26 18.93 9.31 17.17
CA ALA A 26 19.03 8.17 16.26
C ALA A 26 17.87 7.16 16.43
N GLU A 27 17.41 6.94 17.66
CA GLU A 27 16.27 6.06 17.96
C GLU A 27 14.96 6.57 17.34
N PHE A 28 14.74 7.90 17.35
CA PHE A 28 13.56 8.51 16.73
C PHE A 28 13.58 8.33 15.21
N LEU A 29 14.74 8.52 14.57
CA LEU A 29 14.91 8.26 13.15
C LEU A 29 14.70 6.78 12.81
N GLN A 30 15.21 5.88 13.65
CA GLN A 30 15.05 4.44 13.47
C GLN A 30 13.58 4.03 13.54
N ALA A 31 12.84 4.52 14.55
CA ALA A 31 11.41 4.25 14.69
C ALA A 31 10.61 4.75 13.47
N LEU A 32 10.93 5.95 12.97
CA LEU A 32 10.31 6.50 11.76
C LEU A 32 10.57 5.64 10.52
N ASN A 33 11.81 5.22 10.32
CA ASN A 33 12.18 4.38 9.19
C ASN A 33 11.50 3.00 9.27
N ALA A 34 11.45 2.41 10.45
CA ALA A 34 10.74 1.14 10.67
C ALA A 34 9.24 1.25 10.29
N GLY A 35 8.57 2.34 10.70
CA GLY A 35 7.19 2.60 10.31
C GLY A 35 7.00 2.79 8.80
N LYS A 36 7.95 3.44 8.12
CA LYS A 36 7.93 3.58 6.65
C LYS A 36 8.10 2.22 5.97
N THR A 37 9.08 1.43 6.39
CA THR A 37 9.31 0.08 5.86
C THR A 37 8.10 -0.83 6.03
N LEU A 38 7.43 -0.78 7.18
CA LEU A 38 6.21 -1.56 7.40
C LEU A 38 5.09 -1.15 6.44
N ALA A 39 4.87 0.15 6.27
CA ALA A 39 3.86 0.66 5.34
C ALA A 39 4.18 0.26 3.88
N ASP A 40 5.45 0.34 3.48
CA ASP A 40 5.88 -0.06 2.13
C ASP A 40 5.70 -1.58 1.92
N ALA A 41 5.99 -2.39 2.95
CA ALA A 41 5.79 -3.84 2.91
C ALA A 41 4.31 -4.21 2.76
N GLU A 42 3.41 -3.51 3.46
CA GLU A 42 1.97 -3.73 3.35
C GLU A 42 1.45 -3.40 1.94
N VAL A 43 1.88 -2.27 1.36
CA VAL A 43 1.53 -1.94 -0.03
C VAL A 43 2.05 -3.01 -0.99
N ALA A 44 3.27 -3.51 -0.79
CA ALA A 44 3.84 -4.58 -1.61
C ALA A 44 3.04 -5.88 -1.51
N ASP A 45 2.57 -6.26 -0.32
CA ASP A 45 1.71 -7.44 -0.11
C ASP A 45 0.36 -7.29 -0.84
N ARG A 46 -0.31 -6.14 -0.70
CA ARG A 46 -1.57 -5.87 -1.40
C ARG A 46 -1.40 -5.86 -2.93
N LEU A 47 -0.31 -5.29 -3.42
CA LEU A 47 0.01 -5.29 -4.84
C LEU A 47 0.24 -6.73 -5.35
N TYR A 48 0.93 -7.56 -4.56
CA TYR A 48 1.14 -8.97 -4.89
C TYR A 48 -0.18 -9.75 -4.94
N GLN A 49 -1.06 -9.59 -3.95
CA GLN A 49 -2.42 -10.16 -3.97
C GLN A 49 -3.19 -9.73 -5.23
N ARG A 50 -3.09 -8.45 -5.61
CA ARG A 50 -3.74 -7.93 -6.82
C ARG A 50 -3.13 -8.48 -8.11
N ALA A 51 -1.81 -8.71 -8.15
CA ALA A 51 -1.14 -9.36 -9.28
C ALA A 51 -1.55 -10.83 -9.43
N LEU A 52 -1.81 -11.54 -8.34
CA LEU A 52 -2.31 -12.92 -8.39
C LEU A 52 -3.83 -13.04 -8.63
N GLY A 53 -4.57 -11.97 -8.35
CA GLY A 53 -6.00 -12.03 -8.13
C GLY A 53 -6.32 -12.52 -6.71
N TYR A 54 -7.46 -12.07 -6.18
CA TYR A 54 -7.89 -12.42 -4.84
C TYR A 54 -9.40 -12.42 -4.72
N THR A 55 -9.89 -13.00 -3.64
CA THR A 55 -11.33 -13.11 -3.35
C THR A 55 -11.62 -12.46 -2.01
N HIS A 56 -12.72 -11.72 -1.92
CA HIS A 56 -13.16 -11.08 -0.69
C HIS A 56 -14.65 -11.29 -0.47
N ALA A 57 -15.05 -11.47 0.80
CA ALA A 57 -16.45 -11.51 1.18
C ALA A 57 -17.03 -10.10 1.08
N GLU A 58 -18.12 -9.94 0.36
CA GLU A 58 -18.83 -8.68 0.19
C GLU A 58 -20.32 -8.92 0.48
N ASP A 59 -20.91 -8.07 1.31
CA ASP A 59 -22.34 -8.11 1.59
C ASP A 59 -23.08 -7.31 0.52
N ASP A 60 -23.96 -7.99 -0.20
CA ASP A 60 -24.82 -7.41 -1.21
C ASP A 60 -26.12 -6.96 -0.55
N ILE A 61 -26.23 -5.64 -0.31
CA ILE A 61 -27.36 -5.03 0.39
C ILE A 61 -28.36 -4.53 -0.65
N ARG A 62 -29.55 -5.14 -0.68
CA ARG A 62 -30.66 -4.76 -1.57
C ARG A 62 -31.91 -4.45 -0.77
N VAL A 63 -32.77 -3.59 -1.31
CA VAL A 63 -34.13 -3.39 -0.78
C VAL A 63 -35.10 -4.20 -1.64
N CYS A 64 -35.74 -5.19 -1.04
CA CYS A 64 -36.79 -5.99 -1.67
C CYS A 64 -38.08 -5.79 -0.87
N ASP A 65 -39.14 -5.30 -1.53
CA ASP A 65 -40.46 -5.06 -0.90
C ASP A 65 -40.41 -4.22 0.39
N GLY A 66 -39.54 -3.21 0.41
CA GLY A 66 -39.36 -2.31 1.56
C GLY A 66 -38.54 -2.89 2.71
N VAL A 67 -38.01 -4.11 2.57
CA VAL A 67 -37.12 -4.75 3.55
C VAL A 67 -35.68 -4.73 3.04
N ILE A 68 -34.74 -4.38 3.92
CA ILE A 68 -33.31 -4.49 3.64
C ILE A 68 -32.92 -5.97 3.73
N VAL A 69 -32.48 -6.54 2.61
CA VAL A 69 -31.96 -7.90 2.50
C VAL A 69 -30.45 -7.83 2.29
N THR A 70 -29.70 -8.40 3.23
CA THR A 70 -28.25 -8.57 3.13
C THR A 70 -27.94 -9.99 2.69
N THR A 71 -27.31 -10.15 1.53
CA THR A 71 -26.88 -11.45 1.03
C THR A 71 -25.35 -11.54 1.08
N PRO A 72 -24.77 -12.49 1.85
CA PRO A 72 -23.33 -12.71 1.83
C PRO A 72 -22.91 -13.19 0.44
N THR A 73 -22.03 -12.46 -0.21
CA THR A 73 -21.47 -12.84 -1.52
C THR A 73 -19.96 -12.91 -1.45
N THR A 74 -19.39 -13.64 -2.40
CA THR A 74 -17.95 -13.80 -2.53
C THR A 74 -17.52 -13.19 -3.86
N LYS A 75 -16.81 -12.07 -3.81
CA LYS A 75 -16.37 -11.34 -4.99
C LYS A 75 -14.96 -11.72 -5.36
N HIS A 76 -14.81 -12.18 -6.59
CA HIS A 76 -13.51 -12.51 -7.16
C HIS A 76 -12.97 -11.32 -7.96
N TYR A 77 -11.77 -10.88 -7.61
CA TYR A 77 -10.99 -9.88 -8.32
C TYR A 77 -9.92 -10.61 -9.14
N PRO A 78 -10.01 -10.62 -10.47
CA PRO A 78 -9.00 -11.28 -11.30
C PRO A 78 -7.64 -10.58 -11.20
N PRO A 79 -6.55 -11.25 -11.61
CA PRO A 79 -5.23 -10.64 -11.74
C PRO A 79 -5.26 -9.29 -12.46
N ASP A 80 -4.62 -8.29 -11.85
CA ASP A 80 -4.43 -6.98 -12.47
C ASP A 80 -3.16 -6.99 -13.34
N THR A 81 -3.33 -6.75 -14.64
CA THR A 81 -2.24 -6.82 -15.61
C THR A 81 -1.15 -5.78 -15.34
N VAL A 82 -1.50 -4.60 -14.83
CA VAL A 82 -0.53 -3.54 -14.51
C VAL A 82 0.29 -3.93 -13.27
N ALA A 83 -0.35 -4.48 -12.24
CA ALA A 83 0.36 -5.02 -11.07
C ALA A 83 1.34 -6.13 -11.46
N CYS A 84 0.94 -7.04 -12.36
CA CYS A 84 1.82 -8.06 -12.93
C CYS A 84 3.02 -7.45 -13.67
N ILE A 85 2.78 -6.46 -14.54
CA ILE A 85 3.84 -5.78 -15.31
C ILE A 85 4.86 -5.13 -14.37
N PHE A 86 4.41 -4.37 -13.36
CA PHE A 86 5.31 -3.74 -12.39
C PHE A 86 6.11 -4.77 -11.60
N TRP A 87 5.46 -5.84 -11.15
CA TRP A 87 6.13 -6.91 -10.42
C TRP A 87 7.24 -7.56 -11.25
N LEU A 88 6.92 -7.92 -12.49
CA LEU A 88 7.84 -8.60 -13.40
C LEU A 88 8.99 -7.69 -13.84
N LYS A 89 8.72 -6.42 -14.14
CA LYS A 89 9.77 -5.42 -14.44
C LYS A 89 10.77 -5.24 -13.29
N ASN A 90 10.31 -5.33 -12.05
CA ASN A 90 11.16 -5.17 -10.86
C ASN A 90 11.92 -6.44 -10.49
N ARG A 91 11.30 -7.63 -10.64
CA ARG A 91 11.90 -8.92 -10.22
C ARG A 91 12.67 -9.64 -11.32
N ARG A 92 12.26 -9.46 -12.58
CA ARG A 92 12.85 -10.05 -13.79
C ARG A 92 13.10 -8.98 -14.85
N PRO A 93 13.89 -7.94 -14.54
CA PRO A 93 14.19 -6.88 -15.49
C PRO A 93 14.90 -7.41 -16.74
N ASP A 94 15.60 -8.54 -16.64
CA ASP A 94 16.25 -9.27 -17.73
C ASP A 94 15.29 -9.67 -18.86
N LEU A 95 14.02 -9.97 -18.51
CA LEU A 95 13.02 -10.43 -19.47
C LEU A 95 11.93 -9.39 -19.75
N TRP A 96 11.67 -8.48 -18.81
CA TRP A 96 10.45 -7.66 -18.82
C TRP A 96 10.70 -6.14 -18.86
N ARG A 97 11.95 -5.67 -18.70
CA ARG A 97 12.26 -4.23 -18.79
C ARG A 97 12.05 -3.76 -20.24
N ASP A 98 11.51 -2.55 -20.39
CA ASP A 98 11.42 -1.94 -21.72
C ASP A 98 12.83 -1.62 -22.21
N LYS A 99 13.18 -2.09 -23.42
CA LYS A 99 14.54 -2.04 -23.98
C LYS A 99 15.55 -2.83 -23.13
N PRO A 100 15.51 -4.17 -23.16
CA PRO A 100 16.60 -4.95 -22.59
C PRO A 100 17.92 -4.51 -23.23
N ASP A 101 18.94 -4.23 -22.42
CA ASP A 101 20.30 -4.04 -22.95
C ASP A 101 20.71 -5.32 -23.70
N PRO A 102 21.33 -5.21 -24.89
CA PRO A 102 21.73 -6.36 -25.69
C PRO A 102 22.75 -7.27 -24.99
#